data_AF-A0A972U3P4-F1
#
_entry.id   AF-A0A972U3P4-F1
#
_cell.length_a   1.000
_cell.length_b   1.000
_cell.length_c   1.000
_cell.angle_alpha   90.00
_cell.angle_beta   90.00
_cell.angle_gamma   90.00
#
_symmetry.space_group_name_H-M   'P 1'
#
loop_
_entity.id
_entity.type
_entity.pdbx_description
1 polymer ?
#
loop_
_entity_poly.entity_id
_entity_poly.type
_entity_poly.pdbx_seq_one_letter_code
_entity_poly.pdbx_strand_id
1 'polypeptide(L)'
;MYPRRTISAAVATSVLVGLSLAPATAASASAPSAPAENLDSRSLAPTDDSPSIRSLPGNPKLTFYWGLKRNDKRAVARLAAIASPSSGSYRQFLSSRATAKQFGATTKTVRTTRKYLKNRGLRGKLDKSRLFLRVIGRANTMERAFGEIGVEEVAGIVYYGPSKNPKLPKRIKKLVPQPIWKGQKQLSVGTGTDRGVPRRSTEKLQKRSDPL
;
A
#
# COMPACT_ATOMS: atom_id res chain seq x y z
N MET A 1 25.20 44.07 -0.68
CA MET A 1 25.86 43.96 -1.99
C MET A 1 27.10 43.11 -1.77
N TYR A 2 27.09 41.83 -2.14
CA TYR A 2 28.22 40.91 -1.93
C TYR A 2 28.73 40.40 -3.28
N PRO A 3 30.06 40.35 -3.50
CA PRO A 3 30.62 40.12 -4.83
C PRO A 3 30.53 38.65 -5.26
N ARG A 4 30.27 38.50 -6.56
CA ARG A 4 30.35 37.25 -7.32
C ARG A 4 31.77 36.71 -7.29
N ARG A 5 31.93 35.41 -7.03
CA ARG A 5 33.16 34.68 -7.36
C ARG A 5 32.87 33.66 -8.46
N THR A 6 33.31 34.01 -9.65
CA THR A 6 33.56 33.11 -10.78
C THR A 6 34.85 32.36 -10.52
N ILE A 7 34.84 31.03 -10.61
CA ILE A 7 36.07 30.24 -10.67
C ILE A 7 36.00 29.30 -11.86
N SER A 8 37.11 29.33 -12.57
CA SER A 8 37.38 28.91 -13.93
C SER A 8 37.39 27.40 -14.16
N ALA A 9 37.28 27.08 -15.44
CA ALA A 9 37.49 25.79 -16.07
C ALA A 9 38.86 25.17 -15.74
N ALA A 10 38.89 23.84 -15.65
CA ALA A 10 40.09 23.04 -15.85
C ALA A 10 39.74 21.89 -16.81
N VAL A 11 40.28 22.00 -18.01
CA VAL A 11 40.41 20.95 -19.02
C VAL A 11 41.40 19.92 -18.48
N ALA A 12 41.06 18.64 -18.49
CA ALA A 12 42.01 17.58 -18.20
C ALA A 12 41.82 16.40 -19.16
N THR A 13 42.96 16.05 -19.73
CA THR A 13 43.27 15.25 -20.90
C THR A 13 43.08 13.75 -20.69
N SER A 14 42.81 13.07 -21.80
CA SER A 14 42.56 11.63 -21.98
C SER A 14 43.65 10.70 -21.44
N VAL A 15 43.24 9.55 -20.91
CA VAL A 15 44.03 8.31 -20.93
C VAL A 15 43.13 7.18 -21.45
N LEU A 16 43.45 6.69 -22.65
CA LEU A 16 42.94 5.48 -23.26
C LEU A 16 43.76 4.30 -22.74
N VAL A 17 43.17 3.43 -21.92
CA VAL A 17 43.71 2.09 -21.65
C VAL A 17 42.69 1.09 -22.19
N GLY A 18 43.11 0.42 -23.26
CA GLY A 18 42.38 -0.71 -23.84
C GLY A 18 42.48 -1.91 -22.91
N LEU A 19 41.32 -2.43 -22.51
CA LEU A 19 41.20 -3.71 -21.84
C LEU A 19 40.44 -4.64 -22.79
N SER A 20 41.16 -5.62 -23.34
CA SER A 20 40.61 -6.67 -24.20
C SER A 20 39.58 -7.50 -23.44
N LEU A 21 38.31 -7.44 -23.84
CA LEU A 21 37.31 -8.41 -23.39
C LEU A 21 37.39 -9.66 -24.26
N ALA A 22 37.78 -10.79 -23.66
CA ALA A 22 37.48 -12.10 -24.21
C ALA A 22 35.95 -12.31 -24.23
N PRO A 23 35.36 -12.88 -25.30
CA PRO A 23 33.95 -13.23 -25.31
C PRO A 23 33.75 -14.46 -24.41
N ALA A 24 33.24 -14.24 -23.19
CA ALA A 24 32.63 -15.32 -22.43
C ALA A 24 31.27 -15.64 -23.08
N THR A 25 31.26 -16.62 -23.98
CA THR A 25 30.04 -17.27 -24.44
C THR A 25 29.39 -17.98 -23.26
N ALA A 26 28.51 -17.27 -22.55
CA ALA A 26 27.60 -17.90 -21.61
C ALA A 26 26.67 -18.82 -22.42
N ALA A 27 26.91 -20.13 -22.33
CA ALA A 27 25.99 -21.13 -22.81
C ALA A 27 24.64 -20.91 -22.13
N SER A 28 23.62 -20.51 -22.90
CA SER A 28 22.23 -20.58 -22.46
C SER A 28 21.90 -22.04 -22.25
N ALA A 29 21.99 -22.50 -21.00
CA ALA A 29 21.31 -23.70 -20.58
C ALA A 29 19.81 -23.40 -20.64
N SER A 30 19.15 -23.89 -21.69
CA SER A 30 17.70 -23.95 -21.77
C SER A 30 17.20 -24.76 -20.58
N ALA A 31 16.75 -24.07 -19.53
CA ALA A 31 16.04 -24.72 -18.44
C ALA A 31 14.79 -25.40 -19.04
N PRO A 32 14.48 -26.66 -18.67
CA PRO A 32 13.25 -27.29 -19.08
C PRO A 32 12.08 -26.44 -18.61
N SER A 33 11.26 -26.00 -19.56
CA SER A 33 9.98 -25.36 -19.29
C SER A 33 9.17 -26.29 -18.39
N ALA A 34 9.07 -25.95 -17.11
CA ALA A 34 8.10 -26.59 -16.23
C ALA A 34 6.72 -26.47 -16.90
N PRO A 35 5.91 -27.53 -16.94
CA PRO A 35 4.55 -27.42 -17.42
C PRO A 35 3.87 -26.31 -16.63
N ALA A 36 3.35 -25.32 -17.36
CA ALA A 36 2.45 -24.34 -16.79
C ALA A 36 1.25 -25.12 -16.25
N GLU A 37 1.30 -25.43 -14.96
CA GLU A 37 0.15 -25.89 -14.22
C GLU A 37 -0.88 -24.79 -14.40
N ASN A 38 -1.87 -25.06 -15.26
CA ASN A 38 -3.02 -24.22 -15.42
C ASN A 38 -3.62 -24.12 -14.03
N LEU A 39 -3.32 -23.04 -13.33
CA LEU A 39 -4.11 -22.57 -12.20
C LEU A 39 -5.47 -22.31 -12.79
N ASP A 40 -6.26 -23.37 -12.72
CA ASP A 40 -7.66 -23.46 -13.05
C ASP A 40 -8.25 -22.18 -12.47
N SER A 41 -8.47 -21.23 -13.37
CA SER A 41 -9.02 -19.94 -13.05
C SER A 41 -10.49 -20.23 -12.86
N ARG A 42 -10.82 -20.90 -11.74
CA ARG A 42 -12.12 -20.84 -11.12
C ARG A 42 -12.33 -19.38 -10.81
N SER A 43 -12.80 -18.71 -11.84
CA SER A 43 -13.60 -17.50 -11.79
C SER A 43 -14.67 -17.83 -10.77
N LEU A 44 -14.39 -17.46 -9.52
CA LEU A 44 -15.42 -17.25 -8.53
C LEU A 44 -16.23 -16.10 -9.12
N ALA A 45 -17.20 -16.46 -9.96
CA ALA A 45 -18.32 -15.59 -10.23
C ALA A 45 -18.74 -15.01 -8.87
N PRO A 46 -18.97 -13.70 -8.76
CA PRO A 46 -19.40 -13.12 -7.50
C PRO A 46 -20.72 -13.80 -7.13
N THR A 47 -20.68 -14.74 -6.20
CA THR A 47 -21.89 -15.25 -5.57
C THR A 47 -22.51 -14.05 -4.87
N ASP A 48 -23.81 -13.84 -5.09
CA ASP A 48 -24.62 -12.78 -4.47
C ASP A 48 -24.68 -12.87 -2.93
N ASP A 49 -23.99 -13.85 -2.35
CA ASP A 49 -23.59 -13.91 -0.94
C ASP A 49 -22.54 -12.84 -0.63
N SER A 50 -22.86 -11.57 -0.89
CA SER A 50 -22.19 -10.48 -0.21
C SER A 50 -22.42 -10.70 1.29
N PRO A 51 -21.37 -10.93 2.10
CA PRO A 51 -21.52 -11.13 3.53
C PRO A 51 -22.31 -9.94 4.07
N SER A 52 -23.45 -10.24 4.68
CA SER A 52 -24.39 -9.25 5.15
C SER A 52 -23.67 -8.29 6.08
N ILE A 53 -23.49 -7.06 5.59
CA ILE A 53 -22.78 -6.00 6.29
C ILE A 53 -23.53 -5.75 7.60
N ARG A 54 -22.96 -6.22 8.71
CA ARG A 54 -23.52 -6.02 10.03
C ARG A 54 -23.07 -4.67 10.57
N SER A 55 -23.98 -3.94 11.24
CA SER A 55 -23.63 -2.72 11.97
C SER A 55 -22.53 -3.02 13.00
N LEU A 56 -21.53 -2.13 13.11
CA LEU A 56 -20.38 -2.37 13.99
C LEU A 56 -20.84 -2.50 15.45
N PRO A 57 -20.46 -3.56 16.18
CA PRO A 57 -20.74 -3.64 17.60
C PRO A 57 -19.96 -2.55 18.35
N GLY A 58 -20.69 -1.65 19.03
CA GLY A 58 -20.13 -0.59 19.87
C GLY A 58 -19.56 0.59 19.07
N ASN A 59 -18.37 1.05 19.43
CA ASN A 59 -17.71 2.19 18.78
C ASN A 59 -16.18 2.02 18.74
N PRO A 60 -15.67 1.00 18.02
CA PRO A 60 -14.26 0.65 18.03
C PRO A 60 -13.39 1.76 17.42
N LYS A 61 -12.12 1.75 17.80
CA LYS A 61 -11.11 2.63 17.20
C LYS A 61 -10.60 1.99 15.92
N LEU A 62 -10.88 2.62 14.78
CA LEU A 62 -10.49 2.16 13.46
C LEU A 62 -9.25 2.89 12.97
N THR A 63 -8.51 2.24 12.06
CA THR A 63 -7.35 2.82 11.37
C THR A 63 -7.48 2.58 9.87
N PHE A 64 -7.51 3.65 9.08
CA PHE A 64 -7.51 3.59 7.62
C PHE A 64 -6.24 4.15 7.02
N TYR A 65 -5.85 3.63 5.85
CA TYR A 65 -4.74 4.16 5.07
C TYR A 65 -5.26 4.90 3.84
N TRP A 66 -4.89 6.17 3.73
CA TRP A 66 -5.24 7.01 2.58
C TRP A 66 -4.03 7.23 1.69
N GLY A 67 -4.15 6.85 0.41
CA GLY A 67 -3.18 7.22 -0.62
C GLY A 67 -3.23 8.72 -0.88
N LEU A 68 -2.08 9.38 -0.87
CA LEU A 68 -1.96 10.79 -1.19
C LEU A 68 -1.48 10.96 -2.63
N LYS A 69 -1.90 12.06 -3.27
CA LYS A 69 -1.49 12.38 -4.63
C LYS A 69 0.02 12.56 -4.72
N ARG A 70 0.63 11.77 -5.61
CA ARG A 70 2.06 11.72 -5.90
C ARG A 70 2.38 12.55 -7.14
N ASN A 71 3.67 12.73 -7.39
CA ASN A 71 4.16 13.26 -8.66
C ASN A 71 4.60 12.12 -9.57
N ASP A 72 3.64 11.40 -10.15
CA ASP A 72 3.90 10.18 -10.93
C ASP A 72 4.67 10.47 -12.21
N LYS A 73 4.38 11.59 -12.89
CA LYS A 73 5.14 12.02 -14.09
C LYS A 73 6.63 12.13 -13.79
N ARG A 74 6.98 12.75 -12.66
CA ARG A 74 8.39 12.88 -12.25
C ARG A 74 9.00 11.53 -11.84
N ALA A 75 8.23 10.66 -11.20
CA ALA A 75 8.69 9.34 -10.81
C ALA A 75 9.02 8.46 -12.04
N VAL A 76 8.13 8.44 -13.03
CA VAL A 76 8.33 7.73 -14.31
C VAL A 76 9.56 8.27 -15.05
N ALA A 77 9.70 9.60 -15.15
CA ALA A 77 10.87 10.21 -15.79
C ALA A 77 12.18 9.84 -15.07
N ARG A 78 12.20 9.82 -13.72
CA ARG A 78 13.41 9.39 -12.99
C ARG A 78 13.69 7.91 -13.22
N LEU A 79 12.68 7.06 -13.21
CA LEU A 79 12.84 5.62 -13.45
C LEU A 79 13.46 5.36 -14.82
N ALA A 80 12.98 6.03 -15.87
CA ALA A 80 13.56 5.94 -17.21
C ALA A 80 15.03 6.40 -17.22
N ALA A 81 15.35 7.50 -16.54
CA ALA A 81 16.71 8.02 -16.47
C ALA A 81 17.68 7.07 -15.75
N ILE A 82 17.28 6.44 -14.64
CA ILE A 82 18.18 5.52 -13.91
C ILE A 82 18.32 4.15 -14.59
N ALA A 83 17.39 3.78 -15.47
CA ALA A 83 17.40 2.53 -16.22
C ALA A 83 18.19 2.62 -17.54
N SER A 84 18.39 3.83 -18.08
CA SER A 84 19.10 4.04 -19.35
C SER A 84 20.61 4.19 -19.16
N PRO A 85 21.46 3.34 -19.77
CA PRO A 85 22.92 3.46 -19.68
C PRO A 85 23.48 4.77 -20.25
N SER A 86 22.79 5.37 -21.23
CA SER A 86 23.20 6.65 -21.83
C SER A 86 22.86 7.87 -20.95
N SER A 87 22.12 7.68 -19.86
CA SER A 87 21.81 8.74 -18.93
C SER A 87 22.95 8.97 -17.94
N GLY A 88 23.32 10.23 -17.69
CA GLY A 88 24.22 10.58 -16.59
C GLY A 88 23.68 10.24 -15.19
N SER A 89 22.43 9.76 -15.09
CA SER A 89 21.81 9.25 -13.85
C SER A 89 21.71 7.73 -13.79
N TYR A 90 22.33 6.99 -14.71
CA TYR A 90 22.27 5.54 -14.74
C TYR A 90 22.70 4.91 -13.41
N ARG A 91 21.89 3.99 -12.87
CA ARG A 91 22.10 3.30 -11.58
C ARG A 91 22.27 4.24 -10.37
N GLN A 92 21.89 5.52 -10.48
CA GLN A 92 21.91 6.46 -9.35
C GLN A 92 20.59 6.43 -8.58
N PHE A 93 20.50 5.50 -7.63
CA PHE A 93 19.33 5.34 -6.78
C PHE A 93 19.27 6.39 -5.68
N LEU A 94 18.06 6.85 -5.36
CA LEU A 94 17.81 7.79 -4.27
C LEU A 94 17.61 7.04 -2.95
N SER A 95 18.05 7.64 -1.84
CA SER A 95 17.67 7.18 -0.51
C SER A 95 16.16 7.31 -0.29
N SER A 96 15.59 6.51 0.63
CA SER A 96 14.15 6.54 0.92
C SER A 96 13.64 7.94 1.29
N ARG A 97 14.46 8.73 2.00
CA ARG A 97 14.14 10.13 2.36
C ARG A 97 14.11 11.05 1.14
N ALA A 98 15.07 10.90 0.22
CA ALA A 98 15.09 11.66 -1.03
C ALA A 98 13.92 11.28 -1.94
N THR A 99 13.60 9.99 -2.06
CA THR A 99 12.42 9.48 -2.77
C THR A 99 11.13 10.06 -2.21
N ALA A 100 10.94 10.06 -0.89
CA ALA A 100 9.78 10.67 -0.24
C ALA A 100 9.66 12.18 -0.51
N LYS A 101 10.79 12.90 -0.53
CA LYS A 101 10.83 14.33 -0.82
C LYS A 101 10.50 14.64 -2.28
N GLN A 102 11.01 13.84 -3.22
CA GLN A 102 10.85 14.10 -4.66
C GLN A 102 9.53 13.60 -5.25
N PHE A 103 9.05 12.44 -4.81
CA PHE A 103 7.89 11.75 -5.42
C PHE A 103 6.69 11.63 -4.48
N GLY A 104 6.88 11.88 -3.18
CA GLY A 104 5.81 11.83 -2.20
C GLY A 104 4.88 13.04 -2.26
N ALA A 105 3.84 13.03 -1.42
CA ALA A 105 2.87 14.10 -1.39
C ALA A 105 3.49 15.44 -0.97
N THR A 106 3.09 16.51 -1.67
CA THR A 106 3.54 17.87 -1.38
C THR A 106 3.13 18.30 0.03
N THR A 107 3.89 19.21 0.64
CA THR A 107 3.56 19.75 1.97
C THR A 107 2.18 20.43 1.99
N LYS A 108 1.78 21.07 0.88
CA LYS A 108 0.44 21.66 0.71
C LYS A 108 -0.65 20.59 0.73
N THR A 109 -0.47 19.49 0.01
CA THR A 109 -1.39 18.33 0.00
C THR A 109 -1.53 17.77 1.42
N VAL A 110 -0.41 17.45 2.08
CA VAL A 110 -0.40 16.89 3.44
C VAL A 110 -1.11 17.81 4.43
N ARG A 111 -0.80 19.11 4.41
CA ARG A 111 -1.40 20.10 5.33
C ARG A 111 -2.91 20.21 5.11
N THR A 112 -3.34 20.26 3.86
CA THR A 112 -4.77 20.35 3.50
C THR A 112 -5.53 19.11 3.97
N THR A 113 -5.00 17.92 3.72
CA THR A 113 -5.63 16.66 4.14
C THR A 113 -5.67 16.54 5.66
N ARG A 114 -4.58 16.88 6.37
CA ARG A 114 -4.57 16.85 7.84
C ARG A 114 -5.56 17.84 8.46
N LYS A 115 -5.67 19.06 7.90
CA LYS A 115 -6.66 20.05 8.36
C LYS A 115 -8.09 19.53 8.17
N TYR A 116 -8.36 18.91 7.03
CA TYR A 116 -9.66 18.27 6.77
C TYR A 116 -10.00 17.19 7.80
N LEU A 117 -9.05 16.29 8.10
CA LEU A 117 -9.27 15.25 9.12
C LEU A 117 -9.48 15.84 10.52
N LYS A 118 -8.68 16.83 10.91
CA LYS A 118 -8.82 17.49 12.21
C LYS A 118 -10.21 18.10 12.39
N ASN A 119 -10.73 18.78 11.35
CA ASN A 119 -12.07 19.36 11.36
C ASN A 119 -13.20 18.32 11.47
N ARG A 120 -12.90 17.04 11.21
CA ARG A 120 -13.84 15.93 11.35
C ARG A 120 -13.63 15.12 12.64
N GLY A 121 -12.80 15.61 13.57
CA GLY A 121 -12.47 14.89 14.80
C GLY A 121 -11.56 13.68 14.59
N LEU A 122 -10.90 13.58 13.43
CA LEU A 122 -10.01 12.47 13.07
C LEU A 122 -8.54 12.89 13.17
N ARG A 123 -7.68 11.92 13.47
CA ARG A 123 -6.22 12.12 13.52
C ARG A 123 -5.58 11.54 12.26
N GLY A 124 -4.67 12.28 11.64
CA GLY A 124 -3.93 11.84 10.46
C GLY A 124 -2.41 11.84 10.69
N LYS A 125 -1.78 10.67 10.73
CA LYS A 125 -0.32 10.51 10.80
C LYS A 125 0.25 10.25 9.42
N LEU A 126 1.24 11.04 9.00
CA LEU A 126 1.88 10.86 7.70
C LEU A 126 2.95 9.78 7.83
N ASP A 127 2.99 8.88 6.86
CA ASP A 127 4.06 7.90 6.75
C ASP A 127 5.39 8.53 6.28
N LYS A 128 6.52 7.88 6.57
CA LYS A 128 7.86 8.34 6.17
C LYS A 128 7.99 8.50 4.64
N SER A 129 7.32 7.65 3.87
CA SER A 129 7.28 7.73 2.39
C SER A 129 6.50 8.95 1.87
N ARG A 130 5.67 9.57 2.72
CA ARG A 130 4.70 10.62 2.35
C ARG A 130 3.71 10.19 1.28
N LEU A 131 3.53 8.88 1.07
CA LEU A 131 2.56 8.31 0.13
C LEU A 131 1.23 8.02 0.80
N PHE A 132 1.28 7.70 2.09
CA PHE A 132 0.11 7.32 2.87
C PHE A 132 -0.10 8.24 4.05
N LEU A 133 -1.37 8.47 4.36
CA LEU A 133 -1.81 9.07 5.60
C LEU A 133 -2.60 8.03 6.39
N ARG A 134 -2.08 7.65 7.55
CA ARG A 134 -2.77 6.79 8.51
C ARG A 134 -3.81 7.63 9.24
N VAL A 135 -5.09 7.37 8.99
CA VAL A 135 -6.24 8.03 9.57
C VAL A 135 -6.77 7.20 10.73
N ILE A 136 -6.89 7.79 11.91
CA ILE A 136 -7.29 7.11 13.14
C ILE A 136 -8.49 7.85 13.73
N GLY A 137 -9.50 7.11 14.17
CA GLY A 137 -10.75 7.64 14.69
C GLY A 137 -11.65 6.55 15.23
N ARG A 138 -12.75 6.94 15.88
CA ARG A 138 -13.80 6.01 16.30
C ARG A 138 -14.74 5.72 15.12
N ALA A 139 -15.34 4.53 15.08
CA ALA A 139 -16.25 4.09 14.03
C ALA A 139 -17.31 5.14 13.69
N ASN A 140 -18.05 5.61 14.70
CA ASN A 140 -19.11 6.62 14.52
C ASN A 140 -18.63 7.95 13.91
N THR A 141 -17.36 8.31 14.11
CA THR A 141 -16.76 9.55 13.62
C THR A 141 -16.27 9.35 12.20
N MET A 142 -15.76 8.17 11.89
CA MET A 142 -15.41 7.79 10.53
C MET A 142 -16.67 7.66 9.65
N GLU A 143 -17.75 7.07 10.16
CA GLU A 143 -19.02 6.97 9.45
C GLU A 143 -19.61 8.34 9.12
N ARG A 144 -19.64 9.27 10.09
CA ARG A 144 -20.06 10.65 9.84
C ARG A 144 -19.16 11.39 8.83
N ALA A 145 -17.87 11.04 8.78
CA ALA A 145 -16.92 11.71 7.91
C ALA A 145 -16.92 11.15 6.47
N PHE A 146 -17.17 9.84 6.32
CA PHE A 146 -16.91 9.10 5.08
C PHE A 146 -18.12 8.33 4.56
N GLY A 147 -19.16 8.12 5.36
CA GLY A 147 -20.29 7.26 5.04
C GLY A 147 -20.20 5.92 5.76
N GLU A 148 -21.21 5.09 5.55
CA GLU A 148 -21.40 3.79 6.21
C GLU A 148 -20.17 2.87 6.09
N ILE A 149 -19.78 2.27 7.21
CA ILE A 149 -18.68 1.31 7.31
C ILE A 149 -19.31 -0.04 7.56
N GLY A 150 -18.99 -1.00 6.71
CA GLY A 150 -19.39 -2.38 6.88
C GLY A 150 -18.37 -3.24 7.59
N VAL A 151 -18.87 -4.34 8.13
CA VAL A 151 -18.10 -5.43 8.72
C VAL A 151 -18.27 -6.66 7.84
N GLU A 152 -17.16 -7.28 7.50
CA GLU A 152 -17.13 -8.57 6.80
C GLU A 152 -16.26 -9.53 7.60
N GLU A 153 -16.71 -10.75 7.84
CA GLU A 153 -15.89 -11.79 8.46
C GLU A 153 -15.50 -12.83 7.40
N VAL A 154 -14.20 -13.07 7.22
CA VAL A 154 -13.69 -14.06 6.27
C VAL A 154 -12.72 -14.97 7.02
N ALA A 155 -13.02 -16.26 7.09
CA ALA A 155 -12.20 -17.26 7.76
C ALA A 155 -11.83 -16.87 9.22
N GLY A 156 -12.80 -16.32 9.98
CA GLY A 156 -12.60 -15.88 11.37
C GLY A 156 -11.86 -14.54 11.52
N ILE A 157 -11.51 -13.87 10.42
CA ILE A 157 -10.89 -12.54 10.42
C ILE A 157 -11.96 -11.49 10.14
N VAL A 158 -12.09 -10.52 11.04
CA VAL A 158 -13.02 -9.39 10.90
C VAL A 158 -12.36 -8.26 10.11
N TYR A 159 -12.98 -7.88 9.01
CA TYR A 159 -12.61 -6.79 8.13
C TYR A 159 -13.56 -5.62 8.30
N TYR A 160 -13.00 -4.43 8.39
CA TYR A 160 -13.76 -3.18 8.43
C TYR A 160 -13.45 -2.37 7.18
N GLY A 161 -14.48 -2.07 6.40
CA GLY A 161 -14.34 -1.34 5.14
C GLY A 161 -15.58 -0.50 4.86
N PRO A 162 -15.47 0.59 4.08
CA PRO A 162 -16.66 1.33 3.69
C PRO A 162 -17.60 0.45 2.86
N SER A 163 -18.88 0.40 3.22
CA SER A 163 -19.89 -0.40 2.52
C SER A 163 -20.25 0.17 1.14
N LYS A 164 -20.00 1.47 0.96
CA LYS A 164 -20.29 2.25 -0.27
C LYS A 164 -19.12 3.20 -0.56
N ASN A 165 -19.09 3.75 -1.78
CA ASN A 165 -18.15 4.83 -2.15
C ASN A 165 -18.17 5.97 -1.13
N PRO A 166 -17.09 6.21 -0.38
CA PRO A 166 -17.09 7.20 0.67
C PRO A 166 -17.22 8.59 0.05
N LYS A 167 -18.08 9.40 0.66
CA LYS A 167 -18.40 10.75 0.18
C LYS A 167 -17.29 11.73 0.55
N LEU A 168 -16.24 11.76 -0.26
CA LEU A 168 -15.18 12.76 -0.12
C LEU A 168 -15.56 14.10 -0.79
N PRO A 169 -15.34 15.26 -0.14
CA PRO A 169 -15.52 16.55 -0.79
C PRO A 169 -14.63 16.69 -2.03
N LYS A 170 -15.11 17.38 -3.08
CA LYS A 170 -14.39 17.54 -4.37
C LYS A 170 -12.94 18.03 -4.19
N ARG A 171 -12.70 18.93 -3.23
CA ARG A 171 -11.36 19.45 -2.89
C ARG A 171 -10.40 18.38 -2.38
N ILE A 172 -10.90 17.38 -1.66
CA ILE A 172 -10.09 16.27 -1.12
C ILE A 172 -9.94 15.15 -2.15
N LYS A 173 -10.97 14.87 -2.96
CA LYS A 173 -10.89 13.90 -4.07
C LYS A 173 -9.74 14.17 -5.05
N LYS A 174 -9.37 15.44 -5.25
CA LYS A 174 -8.21 15.82 -6.10
C LYS A 174 -6.84 15.54 -5.45
N LEU A 175 -6.81 15.37 -4.14
CA LEU A 175 -5.59 15.24 -3.32
C LEU A 175 -5.34 13.80 -2.84
N VAL A 176 -6.40 13.01 -2.80
CA VAL A 176 -6.41 11.59 -2.48
C VAL A 176 -6.90 10.91 -3.75
N PRO A 177 -6.00 10.45 -4.64
CA PRO A 177 -6.38 9.49 -5.68
C PRO A 177 -7.13 8.39 -4.95
N GLN A 178 -8.33 8.04 -5.44
CA GLN A 178 -9.32 7.21 -4.77
C GLN A 178 -8.72 6.21 -3.77
N PRO A 179 -9.25 6.07 -2.55
CA PRO A 179 -8.61 5.23 -1.57
C PRO A 179 -8.53 3.78 -2.13
N ILE A 180 -7.52 3.02 -1.72
CA ILE A 180 -7.12 1.71 -2.30
C ILE A 180 -8.12 0.58 -1.94
N TRP A 181 -9.33 0.94 -1.50
CA TRP A 181 -10.36 0.01 -1.00
C TRP A 181 -11.21 -0.59 -2.11
N LYS A 182 -11.08 -0.16 -3.38
CA LYS A 182 -11.62 -0.94 -4.52
C LYS A 182 -10.81 -2.23 -4.63
N GLY A 183 -11.29 -3.29 -4.00
CA GLY A 183 -10.75 -4.65 -4.08
C GLY A 183 -9.76 -5.06 -2.98
N GLN A 184 -9.44 -4.20 -2.01
CA GLN A 184 -8.61 -4.60 -0.87
C GLN A 184 -9.41 -4.73 0.42
N LYS A 185 -9.57 -5.98 0.89
CA LYS A 185 -10.00 -6.32 2.25
C LYS A 185 -8.91 -5.82 3.22
N GLN A 186 -9.12 -4.69 3.90
CA GLN A 186 -8.12 -4.19 4.86
C GLN A 186 -8.22 -4.98 6.16
N LEU A 187 -7.17 -5.74 6.49
CA LEU A 187 -6.98 -6.31 7.82
C LEU A 187 -7.00 -5.17 8.84
N SER A 188 -8.10 -5.07 9.57
CA SER A 188 -8.17 -4.30 10.78
C SER A 188 -8.20 -5.33 11.90
N VAL A 189 -7.02 -5.68 12.42
CA VAL A 189 -6.91 -6.45 13.65
C VAL A 189 -7.48 -5.58 14.75
N GLY A 190 -8.78 -5.75 15.01
CA GLY A 190 -9.37 -5.31 16.26
C GLY A 190 -8.62 -6.07 17.34
N THR A 191 -7.94 -5.37 18.25
CA THR A 191 -7.58 -5.94 19.54
C THR A 191 -8.89 -6.18 20.28
N GLY A 192 -9.59 -7.25 19.90
CA GLY A 192 -10.74 -7.77 20.61
C GLY A 192 -10.21 -8.21 21.96
N THR A 193 -10.61 -7.47 22.99
CA THR A 193 -10.51 -7.92 24.36
C THR A 193 -11.11 -9.32 24.43
N ASP A 194 -10.24 -10.26 24.76
CA ASP A 194 -10.50 -11.50 25.47
C ASP A 194 -11.98 -11.71 25.85
N ARG A 195 -12.70 -12.45 25.03
CA ARG A 195 -13.90 -13.17 25.45
C ARG A 195 -13.85 -14.55 24.83
N GLY A 196 -13.68 -15.52 25.72
CA GLY A 196 -13.36 -16.90 25.44
C GLY A 196 -14.24 -17.52 24.36
N VAL A 197 -13.57 -18.07 23.35
CA VAL A 197 -14.13 -19.14 22.55
C VAL A 197 -14.14 -20.37 23.46
N PRO A 198 -15.30 -20.98 23.79
CA PRO A 198 -15.29 -22.26 24.45
C PRO A 198 -14.62 -23.25 23.49
N ARG A 199 -13.48 -23.81 23.91
CA ARG A 199 -12.90 -24.99 23.30
C ARG A 199 -14.01 -26.06 23.30
N ARG A 200 -14.56 -26.38 22.14
CA ARG A 200 -15.23 -27.67 21.94
C ARG A 200 -14.16 -28.73 22.14
N SER A 201 -13.99 -29.17 23.38
CA SER A 201 -13.32 -30.42 23.69
C SER A 201 -14.12 -31.51 23.00
N THR A 202 -13.50 -32.10 21.98
CA THR A 202 -13.90 -33.37 21.40
C THR A 202 -13.76 -34.43 22.49
N GLU A 203 -14.85 -34.70 23.20
CA GLU A 203 -14.92 -35.79 24.16
C GLU A 203 -16.10 -36.70 23.81
N LYS A 204 -15.80 -38.00 23.75
CA LYS A 204 -16.68 -39.17 23.59
C LYS A 204 -17.20 -39.48 22.18
N LEU A 205 -16.53 -40.43 21.53
CA LEU A 205 -17.13 -41.75 21.33
C LEU A 205 -16.04 -42.79 21.00
N GLN A 206 -15.49 -43.42 22.04
CA GLN A 206 -14.80 -44.70 21.92
C GLN A 206 -15.41 -45.66 22.93
N LYS A 207 -16.26 -46.56 22.43
CA LYS A 207 -16.71 -47.81 23.06
C LYS A 207 -16.97 -48.75 21.88
N ARG A 208 -16.03 -49.63 21.52
CA ARG A 208 -15.90 -51.02 22.02
C ARG A 208 -17.23 -51.77 21.98
N SER A 209 -17.37 -52.62 20.97
CA SER A 209 -18.12 -53.89 21.00
C SER A 209 -17.45 -54.85 19.99
N ASP A 210 -16.47 -55.61 20.45
CA ASP A 210 -16.20 -56.99 20.01
C ASP A 210 -16.86 -57.92 21.06
N PRO A 211 -16.94 -59.25 20.90
CA PRO A 211 -17.19 -60.11 19.73
C PRO A 211 -18.42 -61.03 19.98
N LEU A 212 -18.81 -61.83 18.97
CA LEU A 212 -19.21 -63.24 19.09
C LEU A 212 -19.24 -63.88 17.69
#